data_AF-A0A960ZVN9-F1
#
_entry.id   AF-A0A960ZVN9-F1
#
_cell.length_a   1.000
_cell.length_b   1.000
_cell.length_c   1.000
_cell.angle_alpha   90.00
_cell.angle_beta   90.00
_cell.angle_gamma   90.00
#
_symmetry.space_group_name_H-M   'P 1'
#
loop_
_entity.id
_entity.type
_entity.pdbx_description
1 polymer ?
#
loop_
_entity_poly.entity_id
_entity_poly.type
_entity_poly.pdbx_seq_one_letter_code
_entity_poly.pdbx_strand_id
1 'polypeptide(L)'
;GAATYIVGPVTGTAIGASSEVVALSVAAGLVKAILVMIVTPFVAKPIGLDNPRAAMIFGGLMGTNSGVMAGLAATDPKLVPYGAMTATFYTGLGCLLGPSVFFVIVRAIA
;
A
#
# COMPACT_ATOMS: atom_id res chain seq x y z
N GLY A 1 -1.39 3.18 0.23
CA GLY A 1 -1.77 3.49 1.61
C GLY A 1 -0.69 2.98 2.51
N ALA A 2 -0.75 1.71 2.89
CA ALA A 2 0.25 1.06 3.74
C ALA A 2 1.71 1.25 3.26
N ALA A 3 2.01 1.17 1.96
CA ALA A 3 3.36 1.48 1.48
C ALA A 3 3.75 2.97 1.64
N THR A 4 2.80 3.90 1.63
CA THR A 4 3.11 5.33 1.73
C THR A 4 3.14 5.79 3.19
N TYR A 5 2.22 5.34 4.05
CA TYR A 5 2.20 5.72 5.47
C TYR A 5 2.91 4.75 6.43
N ILE A 6 3.39 3.59 5.97
CA ILE A 6 4.26 2.69 6.77
C ILE A 6 5.67 2.66 6.16
N VAL A 7 5.81 2.19 4.92
CA VAL A 7 7.14 2.05 4.28
C VAL A 7 7.82 3.40 4.09
N GLY A 8 7.06 4.43 3.73
CA GLY A 8 7.54 5.81 3.61
C GLY A 8 8.21 6.32 4.90
N PRO A 9 7.51 6.35 6.04
CA PRO A 9 8.11 6.67 7.34
C PRO A 9 9.28 5.76 7.71
N VAL A 10 9.17 4.45 7.57
CA VAL A 10 10.26 3.51 7.89
C VAL A 10 11.53 3.84 7.09
N THR A 11 11.40 4.06 5.79
CA THR A 11 12.52 4.42 4.91
C THR A 11 13.05 5.82 5.24
N GLY A 12 12.16 6.80 5.43
CA GLY A 12 12.51 8.17 5.78
C GLY A 12 13.29 8.25 7.10
N THR A 13 12.84 7.52 8.13
CA THR A 13 13.56 7.44 9.41
C THR A 13 14.93 6.77 9.27
N ALA A 14 15.05 5.75 8.41
CA ALA A 14 16.31 5.06 8.20
C ALA A 14 17.39 5.94 7.53
N ILE A 15 16.97 6.96 6.77
CA ILE A 15 17.88 7.90 6.09
C ILE A 15 17.97 9.27 6.78
N GLY A 16 17.36 9.44 7.95
CA GLY A 16 17.39 10.71 8.69
C GLY A 16 16.57 11.84 8.06
N ALA A 17 15.49 11.52 7.33
CA ALA A 17 14.57 12.52 6.79
C ALA A 17 13.89 13.33 7.92
N SER A 18 13.53 14.58 7.64
CA SER A 18 12.86 15.42 8.64
C SER A 18 11.47 14.89 9.01
N SER A 19 11.03 15.22 10.23
CA SER A 19 9.71 14.85 10.74
C SER A 19 8.56 15.36 9.86
N GLU A 20 8.73 16.53 9.23
CA GLU A 20 7.78 17.11 8.29
C GLU A 20 7.60 16.23 7.04
N VAL A 21 8.69 15.71 6.48
CA VAL A 21 8.65 14.81 5.31
C VAL A 21 8.01 13.48 5.68
N VAL A 22 8.33 12.94 6.87
CA VAL A 22 7.70 11.73 7.41
C VAL A 22 6.19 11.93 7.58
N ALA A 23 5.77 13.05 8.17
CA ALA A 23 4.37 13.38 8.37
C ALA A 23 3.61 13.54 7.04
N LEU A 24 4.21 14.21 6.05
CA LEU A 24 3.65 14.32 4.70
C LEU A 24 3.45 12.95 4.04
N SER A 25 4.41 12.04 4.23
CA SER A 25 4.34 10.67 3.72
C SER A 25 3.16 9.90 4.33
N VAL A 26 2.94 10.04 5.64
CA VAL A 26 1.76 9.48 6.33
C VAL A 26 0.45 10.05 5.75
N ALA A 27 0.36 11.37 5.62
CA ALA A 27 -0.81 12.05 5.08
C ALA A 27 -1.13 11.58 3.65
N ALA A 28 -0.13 11.51 2.77
CA ALA A 28 -0.29 11.04 1.40
C ALA A 28 -0.80 9.58 1.35
N GLY A 29 -0.28 8.72 2.24
CA GLY A 29 -0.74 7.35 2.34
C GLY A 29 -2.19 7.21 2.81
N LEU A 30 -2.60 8.04 3.77
CA LEU A 30 -3.97 8.06 4.26
C LEU A 30 -4.94 8.48 3.15
N VAL A 31 -4.62 9.57 2.43
CA VAL A 31 -5.43 10.04 1.29
C VAL A 31 -5.59 8.93 0.24
N LYS A 32 -4.49 8.27 -0.14
CA LYS A 32 -4.55 7.13 -1.06
C LYS A 32 -5.48 6.04 -0.52
N ALA A 33 -5.37 5.64 0.75
CA ALA A 33 -6.19 4.59 1.33
C ALA A 33 -7.70 4.90 1.27
N ILE A 34 -8.07 6.14 1.60
CA ILE A 34 -9.46 6.62 1.52
C ILE A 34 -9.95 6.62 0.07
N LEU A 35 -9.13 7.10 -0.86
CA LEU A 35 -9.48 7.07 -2.29
C LEU A 35 -9.72 5.66 -2.78
N VAL A 36 -8.87 4.69 -2.43
CA VAL A 36 -9.10 3.27 -2.77
C VAL A 36 -10.41 2.81 -2.18
N MET A 37 -10.64 3.03 -0.89
CA MET A 37 -11.87 2.60 -0.21
C MET A 37 -13.13 3.13 -0.90
N ILE A 38 -13.15 4.41 -1.27
CA ILE A 38 -14.32 5.03 -1.90
C ILE A 38 -14.47 4.59 -3.35
N VAL A 39 -13.40 4.55 -4.13
CA VAL A 39 -13.47 4.33 -5.59
C VAL A 39 -13.69 2.86 -5.95
N THR A 40 -13.11 1.93 -5.18
CA THR A 40 -13.16 0.48 -5.47
C THR A 40 -14.56 -0.05 -5.78
N PRO A 41 -15.63 0.21 -4.99
CA PRO A 41 -16.96 -0.30 -5.29
C PRO A 41 -17.52 0.15 -6.64
N PHE A 42 -17.14 1.32 -7.13
CA PHE A 42 -17.60 1.84 -8.42
C PHE A 42 -16.85 1.22 -9.61
N VAL A 43 -15.58 0.83 -9.42
CA VAL A 43 -14.72 0.34 -10.51
C VAL A 43 -14.50 -1.17 -10.49
N ALA A 44 -14.90 -1.88 -9.42
CA ALA A 44 -14.64 -3.31 -9.24
C ALA A 44 -15.18 -4.19 -10.37
N LYS A 45 -16.42 -3.95 -10.84
CA LYS A 45 -16.99 -4.71 -11.96
C LYS A 45 -16.27 -4.44 -13.28
N PRO A 46 -16.06 -3.17 -13.71
CA PRO A 46 -15.28 -2.86 -14.91
C PRO A 46 -13.88 -3.48 -14.96
N ILE A 47 -13.20 -3.58 -13.82
CA ILE A 47 -11.83 -4.12 -13.75
C ILE A 47 -11.77 -5.64 -13.52
N GLY A 48 -12.91 -6.34 -13.51
CA GLY A 48 -12.96 -7.79 -13.34
C GLY A 48 -12.54 -8.26 -11.94
N LEU A 49 -12.87 -7.48 -10.90
CA LEU A 49 -12.56 -7.81 -9.51
C LEU A 49 -13.60 -8.79 -8.94
N ASP A 50 -13.66 -9.98 -9.52
CA ASP A 50 -14.70 -10.99 -9.26
C ASP A 50 -14.14 -12.36 -8.82
N ASN A 51 -12.82 -12.50 -8.71
CA ASN A 51 -12.18 -13.75 -8.37
C ASN A 51 -10.95 -13.56 -7.46
N PRO A 52 -10.53 -14.62 -6.73
CA PRO A 52 -9.39 -14.55 -5.81
C PRO A 52 -8.09 -14.05 -6.43
N ARG A 53 -7.81 -14.39 -7.70
CA ARG A 53 -6.58 -13.99 -8.39
C ARG A 53 -6.58 -12.49 -8.69
N ALA A 54 -7.69 -11.96 -9.19
CA ALA A 54 -7.86 -10.53 -9.39
C ALA A 54 -7.76 -9.77 -8.06
N ALA A 55 -8.37 -10.28 -6.99
CA ALA A 55 -8.28 -9.70 -5.65
C ALA A 55 -6.84 -9.66 -5.11
N MET A 56 -6.06 -10.72 -5.32
CA MET A 56 -4.63 -10.75 -4.98
C MET A 56 -3.81 -9.71 -5.75
N ILE A 57 -4.02 -9.59 -7.06
CA ILE A 57 -3.33 -8.59 -7.88
C ILE A 57 -3.72 -7.18 -7.43
N PHE A 58 -5.02 -6.93 -7.24
CA PHE A 58 -5.54 -5.66 -6.76
C PHE A 58 -4.94 -5.26 -5.41
N GLY A 59 -4.86 -6.19 -4.46
CA GLY A 59 -4.26 -5.95 -3.15
C GLY A 59 -2.80 -5.51 -3.24
N GLY A 60 -2.00 -6.22 -4.02
CA GLY A 60 -0.60 -5.87 -4.28
C GLY A 60 -0.44 -4.52 -4.99
N LEU A 61 -1.22 -4.26 -6.04
CA LEU A 61 -1.13 -3.02 -6.83
C LEU A 61 -1.55 -1.77 -6.02
N MET A 62 -2.62 -1.86 -5.24
CA MET A 62 -3.09 -0.71 -4.48
C MET A 62 -2.19 -0.41 -3.28
N GLY A 63 -1.48 -1.42 -2.74
CA GLY A 63 -0.49 -1.24 -1.68
C GLY A 63 -1.09 -0.55 -0.45
N THR A 64 -2.32 -0.92 -0.09
CA THR A 64 -3.07 -0.36 1.03
C THR A 64 -3.97 -1.39 1.69
N ASN A 65 -3.59 -1.88 2.88
CA ASN A 65 -4.36 -2.90 3.58
C ASN A 65 -5.79 -2.44 3.87
N SER A 66 -5.96 -1.32 4.59
CA SER A 66 -7.27 -0.80 4.99
C SER A 66 -8.16 -0.47 3.78
N GLY A 67 -7.62 0.27 2.81
CA GLY A 67 -8.36 0.65 1.61
C GLY A 67 -8.78 -0.54 0.73
N VAL A 68 -7.92 -1.55 0.57
CA VAL A 68 -8.25 -2.79 -0.17
C VAL A 68 -9.29 -3.60 0.58
N MET A 69 -9.11 -3.82 1.88
CA MET A 69 -10.05 -4.59 2.69
C MET A 69 -11.43 -3.93 2.71
N ALA A 70 -11.50 -2.63 2.93
CA ALA A 70 -12.77 -1.89 2.95
C ALA A 70 -13.41 -1.83 1.55
N GLY A 71 -12.62 -1.59 0.50
CA GLY A 71 -13.10 -1.59 -0.88
C GLY A 71 -13.64 -2.95 -1.30
N LEU A 72 -12.93 -4.03 -0.99
CA LEU A 72 -13.38 -5.41 -1.25
C LEU A 72 -14.58 -5.79 -0.40
N ALA A 73 -14.63 -5.37 0.87
CA ALA A 73 -15.80 -5.60 1.72
C ALA A 73 -17.07 -4.94 1.17
N ALA A 74 -16.93 -3.79 0.50
CA ALA A 74 -18.03 -3.11 -0.18
C ALA A 74 -18.40 -3.73 -1.54
N THR A 75 -17.58 -4.63 -2.10
CA THR A 75 -17.84 -5.29 -3.39
C THR A 75 -18.24 -6.76 -3.22
N ASP A 76 -17.34 -7.57 -2.67
CA ASP A 76 -17.52 -8.97 -2.34
C ASP A 76 -16.64 -9.31 -1.12
N PRO A 77 -17.24 -9.47 0.07
CA PRO A 77 -16.53 -9.80 1.29
C PRO A 77 -15.68 -11.08 1.21
N LYS A 78 -16.02 -12.03 0.33
CA LYS A 78 -15.25 -13.28 0.16
C LYS A 78 -13.87 -13.03 -0.46
N LEU A 79 -13.70 -11.92 -1.17
CA LEU A 79 -12.44 -11.55 -1.80
C LEU A 79 -11.47 -10.87 -0.84
N VAL A 80 -11.96 -10.38 0.32
CA VAL A 80 -11.17 -9.62 1.30
C VAL A 80 -9.89 -10.32 1.73
N PRO A 81 -9.89 -11.62 2.13
CA PRO A 81 -8.66 -12.28 2.59
C PRO A 81 -7.57 -12.33 1.51
N TYR A 82 -7.95 -12.52 0.25
CA TYR A 82 -7.02 -12.62 -0.88
C TYR A 82 -6.32 -11.29 -1.17
N GLY A 83 -7.08 -10.18 -1.19
CA GLY A 83 -6.51 -8.84 -1.34
C GLY A 83 -5.72 -8.38 -0.11
N ALA A 84 -6.19 -8.71 1.10
CA ALA A 84 -5.51 -8.36 2.35
C ALA A 84 -4.13 -8.99 2.46
N MET A 85 -3.99 -10.28 2.11
CA MET A 85 -2.73 -11.00 2.19
C MET A 85 -1.64 -10.36 1.33
N THR A 86 -1.96 -10.07 0.07
CA THR A 86 -1.01 -9.49 -0.90
C THR A 86 -0.67 -8.04 -0.59
N ALA A 87 -1.63 -7.23 -0.15
CA ALA A 87 -1.38 -5.87 0.30
C ALA A 87 -0.45 -5.82 1.52
N THR A 88 -0.64 -6.77 2.46
CA THR A 88 0.21 -6.89 3.64
C THR A 88 1.62 -7.31 3.27
N PHE A 89 1.74 -8.32 2.40
CA PHE A 89 3.04 -8.78 1.93
C PHE A 89 3.80 -7.67 1.19
N TYR A 90 3.12 -6.91 0.32
CA TYR A 90 3.71 -5.75 -0.35
C TYR A 90 4.24 -4.71 0.63
N THR A 91 3.51 -4.46 1.73
CA THR A 91 3.97 -3.55 2.79
C THR A 91 5.19 -4.09 3.52
N GLY A 92 5.19 -5.36 3.92
CA GLY A 92 6.33 -6.00 4.58
C GLY A 92 7.58 -6.00 3.69
N LEU A 93 7.41 -6.35 2.41
CA LEU A 93 8.48 -6.30 1.43
C LEU A 93 9.01 -4.88 1.23
N GLY A 94 8.12 -3.90 1.16
CA GLY A 94 8.49 -2.48 1.10
C GLY A 94 9.30 -2.05 2.33
N CYS A 95 8.90 -2.44 3.53
CA CYS A 95 9.64 -2.10 4.75
C CYS A 95 11.04 -2.75 4.80
N LEU A 96 11.23 -3.90 4.15
CA LEU A 96 12.53 -4.56 4.03
C LEU A 96 13.40 -3.89 2.96
N LEU A 97 12.84 -3.70 1.76
CA LEU A 97 13.58 -3.21 0.59
C LEU A 97 13.80 -1.70 0.63
N GLY A 98 12.84 -0.93 1.15
CA GLY A 98 12.89 0.53 1.22
C GLY A 98 14.16 1.02 1.90
N PRO A 99 14.41 0.69 3.18
CA PRO A 99 15.66 1.04 3.85
C PRO A 99 16.90 0.44 3.16
N SER A 100 16.84 -0.84 2.77
CA SER A 100 18.02 -1.57 2.29
C SER A 100 18.51 -1.12 0.92
N VAL A 101 17.61 -1.10 -0.07
CA VAL A 101 17.94 -0.71 -1.45
C VAL A 101 18.26 0.78 -1.50
N PHE A 102 17.52 1.61 -0.76
CA PHE A 102 17.76 3.04 -0.74
C PHE A 102 19.08 3.38 -0.03
N PHE A 103 19.43 2.68 1.06
CA PHE A 103 20.75 2.80 1.68
C PHE A 103 21.89 2.46 0.71
N VAL A 104 21.75 1.37 -0.07
CA VAL A 104 22.75 0.98 -1.08
C VAL A 104 22.87 2.04 -2.18
N ILE A 105 21.74 2.58 -2.67
CA ILE A 105 21.74 3.65 -3.69
C ILE A 105 22.39 4.92 -3.16
N VAL A 106 22.04 5.37 -1.96
CA VAL A 106 22.64 6.56 -1.34
C VAL A 106 24.14 6.38 -1.16
N ARG A 107 24.61 5.21 -0.70
CA ARG A 107 26.04 4.90 -0.62
C ARG A 107 26.75 4.77 -1.96
N ALA A 108 26.05 4.53 -3.05
CA ALA A 108 26.65 4.44 -4.38
C ALA A 108 26.77 5.81 -5.06
N ILE A 109 25.97 6.80 -4.63
CA ILE A 109 25.94 8.16 -5.19
C ILE A 109 26.75 9.14 -4.34
N ALA A 110 26.86 8.91 -3.02
CA ALA A 110 27.68 9.70 -2.08
C ALA A 110 29.10 9.13 -1.97
#